data_AF-A0A9X3K0X1-F1
#
_entry.id   AF-A0A9X3K0X1-F1
#
_cell.length_a   1.000
_cell.length_b   1.000
_cell.length_c   1.000
_cell.angle_alpha   90.00
_cell.angle_beta   90.00
_cell.angle_gamma   90.00
#
_symmetry.space_group_name_H-M   'P 1'
#
loop_
_entity.id
_entity.type
_entity.pdbx_description
1 polymer ?
#
loop_
_entity_poly.entity_id
_entity_poly.type
_entity_poly.pdbx_seq_one_letter_code
_entity_poly.pdbx_strand_id
1 'polypeptide(L)'
;MIVVVTGPAACGKTRNRDLLKSIFGCRRVVDSWEPKGRGCGESLIPLRDGDLVLTTAGARSIMSDREIARFKVDIHDFAAVKAKFANRDFLPGAS
;
A
#
# COMPACT_ATOMS: atom_id res chain seq x y z
N MET A 1 2.64 -9.25 9.15
CA MET A 1 2.80 -7.81 8.98
C MET A 1 2.04 -7.36 7.75
N ILE A 2 1.36 -6.22 7.80
CA ILE A 2 0.74 -5.58 6.63
C ILE A 2 1.61 -4.38 6.27
N VAL A 3 1.88 -4.19 4.99
CA VAL A 3 2.68 -3.06 4.50
C VAL A 3 1.78 -2.14 3.72
N VAL A 4 1.72 -0.86 4.10
CA VAL A 4 0.96 0.16 3.40
C VAL A 4 1.91 1.12 2.71
N VAL A 5 1.86 1.18 1.38
CA VAL A 5 2.62 2.12 0.57
C VAL A 5 1.68 3.21 0.07
N THR A 6 1.89 4.42 0.59
CA THR A 6 1.12 5.62 0.26
C THR A 6 1.81 6.44 -0.81
N GLY A 7 1.06 7.22 -1.59
CA GLY A 7 1.62 8.26 -2.45
C GLY A 7 0.60 8.80 -3.45
N PRO A 8 0.90 9.90 -4.16
CA PRO A 8 -0.05 10.54 -5.08
C PRO A 8 -0.61 9.59 -6.15
N ALA A 9 -1.76 9.93 -6.73
CA ALA A 9 -2.26 9.23 -7.92
C ALA A 9 -1.21 9.30 -9.05
N ALA A 10 -1.19 8.31 -9.93
CA ALA A 10 -0.27 8.22 -11.07
C ALA A 10 1.25 8.19 -10.74
N CYS A 11 1.67 8.17 -9.46
CA CYS A 11 3.10 8.19 -9.11
C CYS A 11 3.86 6.88 -9.41
N GLY A 12 3.19 5.84 -9.91
CA GLY A 12 3.81 4.57 -10.33
C GLY A 12 3.71 3.41 -9.35
N LYS A 13 3.01 3.55 -8.21
CA LYS A 13 2.84 2.47 -7.21
C LYS A 13 2.33 1.17 -7.83
N THR A 14 1.19 1.22 -8.52
CA THR A 14 0.56 0.07 -9.17
C THR A 14 1.46 -0.58 -10.23
N ARG A 15 2.19 0.22 -11.01
CA ARG A 15 3.17 -0.30 -11.99
C ARG A 15 4.34 -1.03 -11.32
N ASN A 16 4.72 -0.60 -10.13
CA ASN A 16 5.83 -1.18 -9.36
C ASN A 16 5.37 -2.19 -8.30
N ARG A 17 4.12 -2.67 -8.37
CA ARG A 17 3.53 -3.50 -7.31
C ARG A 17 4.32 -4.78 -7.02
N ASP A 18 4.84 -5.44 -8.06
CA ASP A 18 5.59 -6.69 -7.92
C ASP A 18 7.00 -6.45 -7.36
N LEU A 19 7.63 -5.33 -7.76
CA LEU A 19 8.89 -4.88 -7.18
C LEU A 19 8.71 -4.51 -5.69
N LEU A 20 7.69 -3.73 -5.36
CA LEU A 20 7.35 -3.36 -3.98
C LEU A 20 7.05 -4.61 -3.14
N LYS A 21 6.28 -5.56 -3.69
CA LYS A 21 5.99 -6.83 -3.03
C LYS A 21 7.27 -7.59 -2.70
N SER A 22 8.22 -7.64 -3.64
CA SER A 22 9.53 -8.27 -3.44
C SER A 22 10.38 -7.55 -2.40
N ILE A 23 10.49 -6.21 -2.48
CA ILE A 23 11.23 -5.38 -1.53
C ILE A 23 10.78 -5.61 -0.08
N PHE A 24 9.47 -5.68 0.13
CA PHE A 24 8.87 -5.82 1.45
C PHE A 24 8.58 -7.27 1.86
N GLY A 25 8.92 -8.25 1.03
CA GLY A 25 8.66 -9.67 1.31
C GLY A 25 7.17 -10.01 1.47
N CYS A 26 6.28 -9.24 0.82
CA CYS A 26 4.84 -9.44 0.90
C CYS A 26 4.38 -10.61 0.02
N ARG A 27 3.29 -11.27 0.40
CA ARG A 27 2.75 -12.45 -0.29
C ARG A 27 1.66 -12.09 -1.29
N ARG A 28 0.91 -11.02 -1.02
CA ARG A 28 -0.23 -10.60 -1.83
C ARG A 28 -0.20 -9.08 -2.02
N VAL A 29 -0.43 -8.63 -3.25
CA VAL A 29 -0.74 -7.22 -3.51
C VAL A 29 -2.25 -7.05 -3.41
N VAL A 30 -2.66 -6.01 -2.70
CA VAL A 30 -4.02 -5.52 -2.69
C VAL A 30 -3.95 -4.07 -3.19
N ASP A 31 -4.67 -3.78 -4.27
CA ASP A 31 -4.62 -2.50 -5.00
C ASP A 31 -6.03 -2.02 -5.38
N SER A 32 -7.06 -2.79 -5.03
CA SER A 32 -8.46 -2.48 -5.29
C SER A 32 -9.18 -2.26 -3.96
N TRP A 33 -9.22 -1.01 -3.55
CA TRP A 33 -10.03 -0.52 -2.44
C TRP A 33 -11.05 0.43 -3.03
N GLU A 34 -12.30 0.02 -3.08
CA GLU A 34 -13.38 1.00 -3.22
C GLU A 34 -13.76 1.46 -1.81
N PRO A 35 -13.71 2.76 -1.50
CA PRO A 35 -14.36 3.26 -0.31
C PRO A 35 -15.85 2.92 -0.43
N LYS A 36 -16.38 2.10 0.47
CA LYS A 36 -17.82 1.82 0.56
C LYS A 36 -18.54 3.11 0.95
N GLY A 37 -18.86 3.94 -0.04
CA GLY A 37 -19.59 5.19 0.15
C GLY A 37 -18.85 6.22 0.99
N ARG A 38 -19.39 7.44 1.02
CA ARG A 38 -18.90 8.52 1.89
C ARG A 38 -19.00 8.06 3.35
N GLY A 39 -17.89 7.72 3.98
CA GLY A 39 -17.78 7.84 5.44
C GLY A 39 -17.30 6.63 6.24
N CYS A 40 -17.17 5.42 5.68
CA CYS A 40 -16.67 4.28 6.45
C CYS A 40 -15.57 3.53 5.68
N GLY A 41 -14.33 3.74 6.12
CA GLY A 41 -13.11 3.13 5.59
C GLY A 41 -12.97 1.65 5.93
N GLU A 42 -13.89 0.84 5.43
CA GLU A 42 -13.79 -0.62 5.50
C GLU A 42 -13.39 -1.17 4.13
N SER A 43 -12.21 -1.77 4.05
CA SER A 43 -11.75 -2.51 2.88
C SER A 43 -12.77 -3.60 2.53
N LEU A 44 -13.27 -3.62 1.28
CA LEU A 44 -14.07 -4.74 0.75
C LEU A 44 -13.32 -6.08 0.81
N ILE A 45 -11.99 -6.01 0.90
CA ILE A 45 -11.09 -7.16 0.95
C ILE A 45 -10.55 -7.27 2.38
N PRO A 46 -10.82 -8.38 3.10
CA PRO A 46 -10.22 -8.59 4.41
C PRO A 46 -8.70 -8.61 4.27
N LEU A 47 -8.07 -7.69 4.99
CA LEU A 47 -6.62 -7.57 5.06
C LEU A 47 -6.06 -8.65 5.98
N ARG A 48 -4.90 -9.19 5.61
CA ARG A 48 -4.25 -10.30 6.31
C ARG A 48 -2.74 -10.14 6.32
N ASP A 49 -2.09 -10.95 7.15
CA ASP A 49 -0.64 -11.00 7.25
C ASP A 49 0.03 -11.26 5.88
N GLY A 50 0.99 -10.41 5.52
CA GLY A 50 1.72 -10.48 4.25
C GLY A 50 1.06 -9.70 3.10
N ASP A 51 0.02 -8.91 3.38
CA ASP A 51 -0.55 -8.01 2.38
C ASP A 51 0.30 -6.76 2.17
N LEU A 52 0.56 -6.45 0.90
CA LEU A 52 1.03 -5.15 0.44
C LEU A 52 -0.17 -4.36 -0.04
N VAL A 53 -0.36 -3.20 0.57
CA VAL A 53 -1.43 -2.27 0.28
C VAL A 53 -0.90 -1.07 -0.48
N LEU A 54 -1.45 -0.77 -1.65
CA LEU A 54 -1.10 0.42 -2.43
C LEU A 54 -2.25 1.42 -2.39
N THR A 55 -2.03 2.63 -1.88
CA THR A 55 -3.13 3.59 -1.73
C THR A 55 -2.67 5.04 -1.94
N THR A 56 -3.59 5.88 -2.38
CA THR A 56 -3.40 7.34 -2.41
C THR A 56 -3.78 8.01 -1.09
N ALA A 57 -4.58 7.33 -0.27
CA ALA A 57 -4.97 7.77 1.05
C ALA A 57 -4.03 7.22 2.13
N GLY A 58 -4.12 7.75 3.35
CA GLY A 58 -3.36 7.21 4.49
C GLY A 58 -3.90 5.85 4.95
N ALA A 59 -3.10 5.11 5.74
CA ALA A 59 -3.50 3.80 6.29
C ALA A 59 -4.81 3.84 7.09
N ARG A 60 -5.12 4.95 7.77
CA ARG A 60 -6.37 5.13 8.52
C ARG A 60 -7.62 5.26 7.65
N SER A 61 -7.46 5.48 6.34
CA SER A 61 -8.59 5.57 5.40
C SER A 61 -9.01 4.19 4.87
N ILE A 62 -8.19 3.17 5.10
CA ILE A 62 -8.38 1.81 4.57
C ILE A 62 -8.49 0.75 5.68
N MET A 63 -8.09 1.11 6.91
CA MET A 63 -8.10 0.24 8.08
C MET A 63 -8.59 1.02 9.29
N SER A 64 -9.41 0.36 10.11
CA SER A 64 -9.81 0.89 11.42
C SER A 64 -8.64 0.86 12.41
N ASP A 65 -8.64 1.74 13.42
CA ASP A 65 -7.62 1.71 14.49
C ASP A 65 -7.54 0.34 15.18
N ARG A 66 -8.67 -0.38 15.27
CA ARG A 66 -8.71 -1.76 15.78
C ARG A 66 -7.93 -2.74 14.93
N GLU A 67 -7.95 -2.59 13.60
CA GLU A 67 -7.20 -3.45 12.68
C GLU A 67 -5.72 -3.08 12.70
N ILE A 68 -5.39 -1.78 12.74
CA ILE A 68 -4.02 -1.28 12.90
C ILE A 68 -3.41 -1.76 14.22
N ALA A 69 -4.18 -1.83 15.30
CA ALA A 69 -3.71 -2.37 16.57
C ALA A 69 -3.59 -3.91 16.55
N ARG A 70 -4.47 -4.60 15.80
CA ARG A 70 -4.48 -6.07 15.69
C ARG A 70 -3.34 -6.60 14.83
N PHE A 71 -2.99 -5.90 13.76
CA PHE A 71 -1.94 -6.31 12.83
C PHE A 71 -0.70 -5.45 13.03
N LYS A 72 0.50 -6.04 12.89
CA LYS A 72 1.70 -5.21 12.74
C LYS A 72 1.65 -4.51 11.38
N VAL A 73 1.30 -3.23 11.35
CA VAL A 73 1.19 -2.41 10.13
C VAL A 73 2.41 -1.52 9.99
N ASP A 74 3.12 -1.62 8.88
CA ASP A 74 4.22 -0.74 8.50
C ASP A 74 3.79 0.19 7.36
N ILE A 75 3.98 1.50 7.54
CA ILE A 75 3.52 2.53 6.60
C ILE A 75 4.73 3.19 5.95
N HIS A 76 4.71 3.28 4.63
CA HIS A 76 5.78 3.87 3.83
C HIS A 76 5.25 4.84 2.78
N ASP A 77 5.95 5.96 2.59
CA ASP A 77 5.75 6.82 1.44
C ASP A 77 6.50 6.27 0.21
N PHE A 78 5.84 6.24 -0.95
CA PHE A 78 6.41 5.69 -2.17
C PHE A 78 7.66 6.45 -2.65
N ALA A 79 7.72 7.78 -2.50
CA ALA A 79 8.90 8.54 -2.88
C ALA A 79 10.09 8.20 -1.97
N ALA A 80 9.86 8.05 -0.66
CA ALA A 80 10.87 7.58 0.28
C ALA A 80 11.35 6.16 -0.03
N VAL A 81 10.45 5.26 -0.42
CA VAL A 81 10.82 3.90 -0.84
C VAL A 81 11.71 3.93 -2.08
N LYS A 82 11.35 4.72 -3.10
CA LYS A 82 12.21 4.88 -4.29
C LYS A 82 13.59 5.42 -3.93
N ALA A 83 13.67 6.43 -3.07
CA ALA A 83 14.96 6.99 -2.64
C ALA A 83 15.81 5.95 -1.90
N LYS A 84 15.19 5.17 -0.99
CA LYS A 84 15.88 4.13 -0.22
C LYS A 84 16.35 2.96 -1.08
N PHE A 85 15.59 2.62 -2.12
CA PHE A 85 15.87 1.51 -3.02
C PHE A 85 16.23 2.01 -4.43
N ALA A 86 16.96 3.12 -4.53
CA ALA A 86 17.31 3.75 -5.81
C ALA A 86 18.11 2.83 -6.76
N ASN A 87 18.77 1.81 -6.21
CA ASN A 87 19.48 0.78 -6.98
C ASN A 87 18.57 -0.29 -7.60
N ARG A 88 17.24 -0.18 -7.46
CA ARG A 88 16.25 -1.07 -8.06
C ARG A 88 15.61 -0.39 -9.28
N ASP A 89 15.26 -1.19 -10.28
CA ASP A 89 14.60 -0.75 -11.51
C ASP A 89 13.13 -0.35 -11.29
N PHE A 90 12.90 0.79 -10.66
CA PHE A 90 11.56 1.36 -10.56
C PHE A 90 11.08 1.84 -11.94
N LEU A 91 9.94 1.34 -12.37
CA LEU A 91 9.27 1.81 -13.58
C LEU A 91 8.69 3.22 -13.35
N PRO A 92 8.73 4.10 -14.37
CA PRO A 92 8.17 5.44 -14.26
C PRO A 92 6.64 5.41 -14.07
N GLY A 93 6.13 6.47 -13.43
CA GLY A 93 4.69 6.71 -13.29
C GLY A 93 3.98 6.72 -14.65
N ALA A 94 2.68 6.42 -14.65
CA ALA A 94 1.88 6.60 -15.86
C ALA A 94 1.66 8.10 -16.06
N SER A 95 2.27 8.67 -17.10
CA SER A 95 1.96 10.00 -17.61
C SER A 95 0.51 10.08 -18.07
#